data_AF-A0AAV4PXX7-F1
#
_entry.id   AF-A0AAV4PXX7-F1
#
_cell.length_a   1.000
_cell.length_b   1.000
_cell.length_c   1.000
_cell.angle_alpha   90.00
_cell.angle_beta   90.00
_cell.angle_gamma   90.00
#
_symmetry.space_group_name_H-M   'P 1'
#
loop_
_entity.id
_entity.type
_entity.pdbx_description
1 polymer ?
#
loop_
_entity_poly.entity_id
_entity_poly.type
_entity_poly.pdbx_seq_one_letter_code
_entity_poly.pdbx_strand_id
1 'polypeptide(L)'
;MLKGSLYATTCVMVQMTSESAFNLSSDAVSILSDASFNLEVTHQFRKQLHDLWIQNGLCEENSFEKDNKLKVLGLVWNLEEDMLRVDVTSLLQSFKFLENTKRSVLSTAAKVFDPVGFLSPFVVRIKRLMQEIWERGLDWDSKLPEDLESKWKKWCAEIEGSAREWKQFVSKRVLEIQDCTSPDRWKFCPGLENPADKLTRGENSHTLLNDSVWWQGPVWLRGSRNQWPRQKFERGTDEQKLEKLNTSVHAILPQTEMILDENKFSNLRKLLRVTAW
;
A
#
# COMPACT_ATOMS: atom_id res chain seq x y z
N MET A 1 16.19 -9.51 -16.48
CA MET A 1 16.81 -8.82 -15.34
C MET A 1 15.77 -8.07 -14.52
N LEU A 2 15.02 -7.11 -15.09
CA LEU A 2 14.04 -6.28 -14.36
C LEU A 2 12.65 -6.92 -14.10
N LYS A 3 12.40 -8.13 -14.66
CA LYS A 3 11.11 -8.81 -14.55
C LYS A 3 10.89 -9.26 -13.10
N GLY A 4 10.01 -8.58 -12.38
CA GLY A 4 9.71 -8.82 -10.95
C GLY A 4 10.30 -7.79 -9.99
N SER A 5 11.15 -6.87 -10.46
CA SER A 5 11.77 -5.82 -9.65
C SER A 5 11.10 -4.45 -9.80
N LEU A 6 10.21 -4.30 -10.79
CA LEU A 6 9.47 -3.06 -11.04
C LEU A 6 8.06 -3.13 -10.45
N TYR A 7 7.72 -2.13 -9.65
CA TYR A 7 6.35 -1.85 -9.20
C TYR A 7 6.00 -0.39 -9.50
N ALA A 8 5.04 -0.19 -10.41
CA ALA A 8 4.65 1.13 -10.91
C ALA A 8 5.88 1.95 -11.37
N THR A 9 6.26 2.99 -10.62
CA THR A 9 7.41 3.86 -10.91
C THR A 9 8.67 3.51 -10.11
N THR A 10 8.62 2.48 -9.27
CA THR A 10 9.72 2.12 -8.35
C THR A 10 10.38 0.81 -8.77
N CYS A 11 11.71 0.81 -8.86
CA CYS A 11 12.51 -0.41 -9.01
C CYS A 11 13.10 -0.80 -7.66
N VAL A 12 12.78 -1.99 -7.16
CA VAL A 12 13.32 -2.53 -5.90
C VAL A 12 14.15 -3.77 -6.21
N MET A 13 15.41 -3.75 -5.79
CA MET A 13 16.37 -4.82 -6.05
C MET A 13 17.12 -5.14 -4.76
N VAL A 14 17.30 -6.44 -4.49
CA VAL A 14 18.01 -6.93 -3.31
C VAL A 14 19.25 -7.69 -3.79
N GLN A 15 20.40 -7.38 -3.19
CA GLN A 15 21.68 -8.01 -3.51
C GLN A 15 22.49 -8.21 -2.23
N MET A 16 23.36 -9.22 -2.23
CA MET A 16 24.14 -9.61 -1.05
C MET A 16 25.41 -8.76 -0.87
N THR A 17 25.91 -8.13 -1.95
CA THR A 17 27.15 -7.33 -1.93
C THR A 17 26.96 -5.97 -2.58
N SER A 18 27.75 -4.98 -2.15
CA SER A 18 27.74 -3.64 -2.73
C SER A 18 28.11 -3.65 -4.22
N GLU A 19 29.03 -4.52 -4.65
CA GLU A 19 29.44 -4.63 -6.05
C GLU A 19 28.36 -5.25 -6.94
N SER A 20 27.69 -6.30 -6.48
CA SER A 20 26.56 -6.90 -7.22
C SER A 20 25.36 -5.95 -7.28
N ALA A 21 25.07 -5.24 -6.19
CA ALA A 21 24.07 -4.17 -6.14
C ALA A 21 24.38 -3.07 -7.16
N PHE A 22 25.64 -2.62 -7.20
CA PHE A 22 26.10 -1.60 -8.14
C PHE A 22 25.89 -2.04 -9.58
N ASN A 23 26.43 -3.20 -9.98
CA ASN A 23 26.31 -3.71 -11.36
C ASN A 23 24.84 -3.81 -11.79
N LEU A 24 23.99 -4.38 -10.94
CA LEU A 24 22.57 -4.52 -11.22
C LEU A 24 21.85 -3.16 -11.35
N SER A 25 22.16 -2.21 -10.48
CA SER A 25 21.59 -0.85 -10.56
C SER A 25 22.06 -0.07 -11.79
N SER A 26 23.33 -0.24 -12.18
CA SER A 26 23.91 0.39 -13.39
C SER A 26 23.25 -0.16 -14.66
N ASP A 27 23.13 -1.48 -14.75
CA ASP A 27 22.43 -2.15 -15.86
C ASP A 27 20.96 -1.68 -15.95
N ALA A 28 20.29 -1.55 -14.79
CA ALA A 28 18.91 -1.06 -14.74
C ALA A 28 18.78 0.38 -15.26
N VAL A 29 19.67 1.28 -14.85
CA VAL A 29 19.71 2.68 -15.31
C VAL A 29 19.96 2.74 -16.81
N SER A 30 20.94 2.00 -17.33
CA SER A 30 21.26 1.97 -18.76
C SER A 30 20.08 1.44 -19.60
N ILE A 31 19.46 0.33 -19.19
CA ILE A 31 18.34 -0.26 -19.93
C ILE A 31 17.15 0.70 -19.98
N LEU A 32 16.87 1.40 -18.88
CA LEU A 32 15.74 2.31 -18.82
C LEU A 32 16.03 3.65 -19.49
N SER A 33 17.28 4.14 -19.46
CA SER A 33 17.67 5.32 -20.24
C SER A 33 17.54 5.11 -21.75
N ASP A 34 17.85 3.91 -22.25
CA ASP A 34 17.64 3.55 -23.67
C ASP A 34 16.17 3.66 -24.07
N ALA A 35 15.26 3.43 -23.12
CA ALA A 35 13.82 3.59 -23.28
C ALA A 35 13.30 4.98 -22.88
N SER A 36 14.19 5.97 -22.69
CA SER A 36 13.87 7.34 -22.24
C SER A 36 13.25 7.44 -20.83
N PHE A 37 13.48 6.43 -19.98
CA PHE A 37 13.11 6.44 -18.56
C PHE A 37 14.36 6.73 -17.71
N ASN A 38 14.45 7.94 -17.16
CA ASN A 38 15.53 8.31 -16.26
C ASN A 38 15.24 7.80 -14.85
N LEU A 39 15.96 6.76 -14.43
CA LEU A 39 15.91 6.27 -13.05
C LEU A 39 16.73 7.15 -12.13
N GLU A 40 16.09 7.65 -11.07
CA GLU A 40 16.79 8.27 -9.95
C GLU A 40 17.12 7.18 -8.92
N VAL A 41 18.41 6.96 -8.68
CA VAL A 41 18.87 5.98 -7.68
C VAL A 41 18.90 6.66 -6.32
N THR A 42 17.92 6.36 -5.48
CA THR A 42 17.77 6.92 -4.12
C THR A 42 17.68 5.80 -3.06
N HIS A 43 18.08 6.14 -1.82
CA HIS A 43 18.05 5.34 -0.59
C HIS A 43 19.19 4.34 -0.34
N GLN A 44 19.72 4.35 0.90
CA GLN A 44 20.96 3.67 1.24
C GLN A 44 21.01 3.20 2.69
N PHE A 45 21.65 2.04 2.89
CA PHE A 45 22.17 1.59 4.19
C PHE A 45 23.68 1.29 4.17
N ARG A 46 24.31 1.14 2.99
CA ARG A 46 25.75 0.89 2.88
C ARG A 46 26.46 2.03 2.17
N LYS A 47 27.23 2.81 2.94
CA LYS A 47 28.15 3.84 2.45
C LYS A 47 29.01 3.34 1.28
N GLN A 48 29.48 2.08 1.35
CA GLN A 48 30.27 1.48 0.28
C GLN A 48 29.55 1.43 -1.09
N LEU A 49 28.25 1.15 -1.13
CA LEU A 49 27.47 1.16 -2.38
C LEU A 49 27.26 2.58 -2.89
N HIS A 50 27.04 3.53 -1.99
CA HIS A 50 26.92 4.94 -2.34
C HIS A 50 28.20 5.50 -2.95
N ASP A 51 29.34 5.20 -2.32
CA ASP A 51 30.65 5.62 -2.78
C ASP A 51 30.87 5.07 -4.21
N LEU A 52 30.45 3.83 -4.49
CA LEU A 52 30.47 3.26 -5.84
C LEU A 52 29.55 4.01 -6.82
N TRP A 53 28.33 4.38 -6.42
CA TRP A 53 27.42 5.17 -7.27
C TRP A 53 27.98 6.55 -7.60
N ILE A 54 28.54 7.26 -6.61
CA ILE A 54 29.16 8.58 -6.82
C ILE A 54 30.37 8.46 -7.75
N GLN A 55 31.28 7.52 -7.46
CA GLN A 55 32.50 7.32 -8.26
C GLN A 55 32.22 7.03 -9.73
N ASN A 56 31.07 6.41 -10.03
CA ASN A 56 30.67 6.04 -11.38
C ASN A 56 29.56 6.95 -11.96
N GLY A 57 29.26 8.09 -11.32
CA GLY A 57 28.34 9.10 -11.86
C GLY A 57 26.86 8.70 -11.89
N LEU A 58 26.45 7.71 -11.09
CA LEU A 58 25.06 7.26 -10.98
C LEU A 58 24.23 8.10 -9.99
N CYS A 59 24.86 8.87 -9.11
CA CYS A 59 24.19 9.68 -8.09
C CYS A 59 25.08 10.87 -7.63
N GLU A 60 24.47 11.96 -7.16
CA GLU A 60 25.18 13.15 -6.65
C GLU A 60 25.66 12.98 -5.20
N GLU A 61 26.74 13.66 -4.80
CA GLU A 61 27.32 13.59 -3.44
C GLU A 61 26.36 14.03 -2.31
N ASN A 62 25.40 14.90 -2.59
CA ASN A 62 24.47 15.46 -1.60
C ASN A 62 23.20 14.63 -1.37
N SER A 63 23.07 13.48 -2.05
CA SER A 63 21.89 12.61 -1.98
C SER A 63 21.85 11.69 -0.75
N PHE A 64 22.84 11.79 0.15
CA PHE A 64 22.92 10.96 1.36
C PHE A 64 21.89 11.38 2.42
N GLU A 65 20.66 10.86 2.32
CA GLU A 65 19.72 10.93 3.43
C GLU A 65 20.03 9.85 4.47
N LYS A 66 20.38 10.28 5.70
CA LYS A 66 20.60 9.41 6.86
C LYS A 66 19.32 8.76 7.41
N ASP A 67 18.15 9.10 6.91
CA ASP A 67 16.91 8.56 7.45
C ASP A 67 16.72 7.12 6.96
N ASN A 68 16.75 6.17 7.91
CA ASN A 68 16.60 4.73 7.74
C ASN A 68 15.20 4.29 7.22
N LYS A 69 14.47 5.20 6.57
CA LYS A 69 13.10 5.04 6.12
C LYS A 69 13.06 5.00 4.60
N LEU A 70 13.22 3.81 4.05
CA LEU A 70 12.97 3.56 2.65
C LEU A 70 11.44 3.46 2.44
N LYS A 71 10.87 4.17 1.47
CA LYS A 71 9.47 3.93 1.06
C LYS A 71 9.42 2.85 -0.02
N VAL A 72 8.83 1.70 0.31
CA VAL A 72 8.60 0.60 -0.64
C VAL A 72 7.11 0.31 -0.71
N LEU A 73 6.55 0.27 -1.92
CA LEU A 73 5.13 0.05 -2.14
C LEU A 73 4.27 1.01 -1.28
N GLY A 74 4.63 2.29 -1.16
CA GLY A 74 3.89 3.25 -0.33
C GLY A 74 3.95 3.02 1.19
N LEU A 75 4.67 2.01 1.68
CA LEU A 75 4.94 1.74 3.10
C LEU A 75 6.37 2.14 3.47
N VAL A 76 6.62 2.42 4.75
CA VAL A 76 7.97 2.65 5.25
C VAL A 76 8.60 1.30 5.60
N TRP A 77 9.63 0.92 4.89
CA TRP A 77 10.47 -0.21 5.25
C TRP A 77 11.57 0.26 6.20
N ASN A 78 11.51 -0.20 7.45
CA ASN A 78 12.63 -0.11 8.37
C ASN A 78 13.55 -1.30 8.08
N LEU A 79 14.71 -1.02 7.50
CA LEU A 79 15.67 -2.06 7.08
C LEU A 79 16.50 -2.64 8.24
N GLU A 80 16.60 -1.95 9.39
CA GLU A 80 17.31 -2.48 10.57
C GLU A 80 16.55 -3.62 11.23
N GLU A 81 15.24 -3.42 11.40
CA GLU A 81 14.33 -4.39 12.01
C GLU A 81 13.70 -5.33 10.97
N ASP A 82 13.98 -5.11 9.68
CA ASP A 82 13.30 -5.75 8.55
C ASP A 82 11.76 -5.73 8.65
N MET A 83 11.22 -4.56 8.99
CA MET A 83 9.79 -4.38 9.25
C MET A 83 9.17 -3.34 8.34
N LEU A 84 8.09 -3.73 7.66
CA LEU A 84 7.18 -2.77 7.02
C LEU A 84 6.35 -2.06 8.08
N ARG A 85 6.33 -0.73 8.01
CA ARG A 85 5.59 0.16 8.89
C ARG A 85 4.71 1.07 8.06
N VAL A 86 3.53 1.37 8.59
CA VAL A 86 2.71 2.45 8.06
C VAL A 86 3.20 3.76 8.68
N ASP A 87 3.43 4.76 7.84
CA ASP A 87 3.73 6.12 8.31
C ASP A 87 2.46 6.79 8.84
N VAL A 88 2.12 6.47 10.08
CA VAL A 88 1.00 7.09 10.79
C VAL A 88 1.35 8.53 11.17
N THR A 89 2.62 8.85 11.39
CA THR A 89 3.06 10.19 11.83
C THR A 89 2.74 11.25 10.78
N SER A 90 3.07 11.01 9.50
CA SER A 90 2.74 11.94 8.42
C SER A 90 1.22 12.12 8.26
N LEU A 91 0.47 11.03 8.42
CA LEU A 91 -0.99 11.04 8.38
C LEU A 91 -1.57 11.93 9.50
N LEU A 92 -1.12 11.72 10.74
CA LEU A 92 -1.56 12.47 11.92
C LEU A 92 -1.19 13.95 11.85
N GLN A 93 0.00 14.28 11.35
CA GLN A 93 0.40 15.67 11.13
C GLN A 93 -0.54 16.37 10.15
N SER A 94 -1.02 15.65 9.13
CA SER A 94 -1.94 16.23 8.15
C SER A 94 -3.30 16.57 8.76
N PHE A 95 -3.76 15.85 9.80
CA PHE A 95 -5.07 16.09 10.43
C PHE A 95 -5.21 17.47 11.06
N LYS A 96 -4.12 18.07 11.54
CA LYS A 96 -4.12 19.40 12.16
C LYS A 96 -4.63 20.51 11.23
N PHE A 97 -4.55 20.30 9.92
CA PHE A 97 -4.89 21.30 8.91
C PHE A 97 -6.06 20.86 8.02
N LEU A 98 -6.68 19.70 8.28
CA LEU A 98 -7.75 19.20 7.45
C LEU A 98 -9.08 19.87 7.79
N GLU A 99 -9.71 20.44 6.77
CA GLU A 99 -11.09 20.92 6.86
C GLU A 99 -12.08 19.75 6.83
N ASN A 100 -13.28 19.93 7.39
CA ASN A 100 -14.35 18.92 7.35
C ASN A 100 -15.07 18.91 6.00
N THR A 101 -14.38 18.47 4.96
CA THR A 101 -14.85 18.46 3.57
C THR A 101 -14.62 17.11 2.92
N LYS A 102 -15.34 16.83 1.83
CA LYS A 102 -15.14 15.64 1.00
C LYS A 102 -13.70 15.52 0.49
N ARG A 103 -13.05 16.64 0.15
CA ARG A 103 -11.64 16.68 -0.27
C ARG A 103 -10.71 16.13 0.80
N SER A 104 -10.91 16.52 2.05
CA SER A 104 -10.09 16.05 3.17
C SER A 104 -10.26 14.55 3.41
N VAL A 105 -11.49 14.04 3.35
CA VAL A 105 -11.76 12.60 3.52
C VAL A 105 -11.10 11.79 2.41
N LEU A 106 -11.23 12.19 1.14
CA LEU A 106 -10.59 11.45 0.05
C LEU A 106 -9.07 11.54 0.11
N SER A 107 -8.52 12.74 0.33
CA SER A 107 -7.07 12.95 0.45
C SER A 107 -6.50 12.05 1.54
N THR A 108 -7.20 11.94 2.67
CA THR A 108 -6.81 11.03 3.75
C THR A 108 -6.93 9.57 3.34
N ALA A 109 -8.05 9.16 2.73
CA ALA A 109 -8.25 7.78 2.28
C ALA A 109 -7.18 7.34 1.26
N ALA A 110 -6.74 8.24 0.40
CA ALA A 110 -5.70 7.99 -0.60
C ALA A 110 -4.28 7.90 0.01
N LYS A 111 -4.02 8.59 1.12
CA LYS A 111 -2.73 8.50 1.84
C LYS A 111 -2.57 7.19 2.60
N VAL A 112 -3.66 6.55 2.99
CA VAL A 112 -3.61 5.25 3.68
C VAL A 112 -3.49 4.13 2.65
N PHE A 113 -2.26 3.82 2.25
CA PHE A 113 -1.96 2.67 1.41
C PHE A 113 -1.73 1.43 2.28
N ASP A 114 -2.51 0.37 2.02
CA ASP A 114 -2.53 -0.84 2.83
C ASP A 114 -2.49 -2.11 1.94
N PRO A 115 -1.32 -2.45 1.37
CA PRO A 115 -1.20 -3.53 0.40
C PRO A 115 -1.41 -4.92 1.02
N VAL A 116 -1.11 -5.08 2.32
CA VAL A 116 -1.20 -6.34 3.05
C VAL A 116 -2.49 -6.43 3.87
N GLY A 117 -3.29 -5.36 3.90
CA GLY A 117 -4.54 -5.29 4.63
C GLY A 117 -4.41 -5.00 6.12
N PHE A 118 -3.22 -4.74 6.67
CA PHE A 118 -3.01 -4.50 8.11
C PHE A 118 -3.92 -3.42 8.70
N LEU A 119 -4.26 -2.40 7.92
CA LEU A 119 -5.14 -1.30 8.30
C LEU A 119 -6.56 -1.43 7.76
N SER A 120 -6.93 -2.62 7.28
CA SER A 120 -8.24 -2.86 6.65
C SER A 120 -9.43 -2.36 7.48
N PRO A 121 -9.49 -2.49 8.82
CA PRO A 121 -10.62 -1.95 9.58
C PRO A 121 -10.72 -0.41 9.50
N PHE A 122 -9.59 0.28 9.38
CA PHE A 122 -9.57 1.73 9.22
C PHE A 122 -9.88 2.12 7.77
N VAL A 123 -9.23 1.47 6.81
CA VAL A 123 -9.38 1.75 5.37
C VAL A 123 -10.82 1.51 4.91
N VAL A 124 -11.47 0.43 5.38
CA VAL A 124 -12.86 0.13 5.02
C VAL A 124 -13.81 1.20 5.55
N ARG A 125 -13.62 1.67 6.79
CA ARG A 125 -14.48 2.69 7.40
C ARG A 125 -14.40 4.04 6.68
N ILE A 126 -13.20 4.50 6.31
CA ILE A 126 -13.05 5.76 5.57
C ILE A 126 -13.53 5.64 4.12
N LYS A 127 -13.35 4.48 3.46
CA LYS A 127 -13.89 4.23 2.12
C LYS A 127 -15.43 4.14 2.13
N ARG A 128 -16.01 3.54 3.16
CA ARG A 128 -17.47 3.54 3.38
C ARG A 128 -17.98 4.97 3.60
N LEU A 129 -17.28 5.78 4.38
CA LEU A 129 -17.63 7.20 4.55
C LEU A 129 -17.60 7.95 3.21
N MET A 130 -16.58 7.72 2.37
CA MET A 130 -16.53 8.27 1.01
C MET A 130 -17.70 7.83 0.13
N GLN A 131 -18.12 6.57 0.23
CA GLN A 131 -19.30 6.08 -0.46
C GLN A 131 -20.57 6.84 -0.02
N GLU A 132 -20.80 6.98 1.29
CA GLU A 132 -21.97 7.70 1.82
C GLU A 132 -21.96 9.19 1.40
N ILE A 133 -20.79 9.81 1.29
CA ILE A 133 -20.62 11.18 0.77
C ILE A 133 -21.03 11.27 -0.71
N TRP A 134 -20.64 10.31 -1.55
CA TRP A 134 -20.99 10.29 -2.97
C TRP A 134 -22.48 10.01 -3.20
N GLU A 135 -23.08 9.12 -2.40
CA GLU A 135 -24.52 8.84 -2.43
C GLU A 135 -25.36 10.11 -2.19
N ARG A 136 -24.86 11.03 -1.34
CA ARG A 136 -25.51 12.33 -1.06
C ARG A 136 -25.19 13.42 -2.07
N GLY A 137 -24.24 13.20 -2.97
CA GLY A 137 -23.86 14.15 -4.00
C GLY A 137 -23.24 15.45 -3.49
N LEU A 138 -22.44 15.39 -2.41
CA LEU A 138 -21.78 16.57 -1.85
C LEU A 138 -20.62 17.07 -2.74
N ASP A 139 -20.45 18.40 -2.76
CA ASP A 139 -19.33 19.09 -3.40
C ASP A 139 -18.03 18.94 -2.59
N TRP A 140 -16.88 19.06 -3.28
CA TRP A 140 -15.57 18.77 -2.69
C TRP A 140 -15.21 19.59 -1.46
N ASP A 141 -15.49 20.89 -1.53
CA ASP A 141 -15.09 21.88 -0.54
C ASP A 141 -16.27 22.29 0.36
N SER A 142 -17.43 21.65 0.18
CA SER A 142 -18.58 21.84 1.07
C SER A 142 -18.35 21.18 2.43
N LYS A 143 -18.87 21.80 3.49
CA LYS A 143 -18.85 21.24 4.84
C LYS A 143 -19.68 19.95 4.87
N LEU A 144 -19.13 18.91 5.51
CA LEU A 144 -19.87 17.67 5.74
C LEU A 144 -21.07 17.91 6.66
N PRO A 145 -22.25 17.31 6.39
CA PRO A 145 -23.37 17.26 7.33
C PRO A 145 -22.96 16.62 8.66
N GLU A 146 -23.65 17.00 9.74
CA GLU A 146 -23.31 16.64 11.12
C GLU A 146 -23.08 15.14 11.34
N ASP A 147 -23.91 14.29 10.73
CA ASP A 147 -23.82 12.84 10.88
C ASP A 147 -22.60 12.22 10.16
N LEU A 148 -22.15 12.83 9.04
CA LEU A 148 -20.94 12.43 8.32
C LEU A 148 -19.70 13.04 8.98
N GLU A 149 -19.78 14.28 9.46
CA GLU A 149 -18.74 14.94 10.22
C GLU A 149 -18.43 14.18 11.52
N SER A 150 -19.45 13.68 12.22
CA SER A 150 -19.29 12.87 13.42
C SER A 150 -18.51 11.57 13.13
N LYS A 151 -18.86 10.87 12.04
CA LYS A 151 -18.13 9.67 11.58
C LYS A 151 -16.68 9.99 11.20
N TRP A 152 -16.46 11.11 10.52
CA TRP A 152 -15.13 11.57 10.13
C TRP A 152 -14.24 11.85 11.34
N LYS A 153 -14.72 12.68 12.28
CA LYS A 153 -13.99 13.01 13.50
C LYS A 153 -13.70 11.79 14.37
N LYS A 154 -14.67 10.87 14.48
CA LYS A 154 -14.48 9.60 15.18
C LYS A 154 -13.35 8.79 14.56
N TRP A 155 -13.32 8.66 13.24
CA TRP A 155 -12.25 7.92 12.54
C TRP A 155 -10.87 8.56 12.76
N CYS A 156 -10.76 9.90 12.71
CA CYS A 156 -9.50 10.59 12.99
C CYS A 156 -9.01 10.33 14.42
N ALA A 157 -9.90 10.44 15.40
CA ALA A 157 -9.56 10.21 16.81
C ALA A 157 -9.12 8.77 17.09
N GLU A 158 -9.70 7.79 16.40
CA GLU A 158 -9.29 6.38 16.54
C GLU A 158 -7.89 6.12 15.98
N ILE A 159 -7.50 6.79 14.89
CA ILE A 159 -6.14 6.72 14.33
C ILE A 159 -5.12 7.44 15.23
N GLU A 160 -5.54 8.49 15.94
CA GLU A 160 -4.73 9.18 16.97
C GLU A 160 -4.55 8.36 18.25
N GLY A 161 -5.43 7.39 18.51
CA GLY A 161 -5.43 6.54 19.70
C GLY A 161 -4.26 5.55 19.79
N SER A 162 -4.02 5.00 20.98
CA SER A 162 -2.89 4.08 21.24
C SER A 162 -3.07 2.71 20.55
N ALA A 163 -2.06 2.30 19.77
CA ALA A 163 -2.00 0.98 19.14
C ALA A 163 -1.95 -0.20 20.15
N ARG A 164 -1.72 0.06 21.46
CA ARG A 164 -1.60 -0.98 22.50
C ARG A 164 -2.95 -1.60 22.92
N GLU A 165 -4.06 -1.09 22.42
CA GLU A 165 -5.41 -1.58 22.76
C GLU A 165 -5.86 -2.77 21.88
N TRP A 166 -5.07 -3.15 20.86
CA TRP A 166 -5.51 -4.05 19.78
C TRP A 166 -4.72 -5.37 19.79
N LYS A 167 -5.27 -6.41 20.44
CA LYS A 167 -4.52 -7.66 20.80
C LYS A 167 -4.95 -8.96 20.10
N GLN A 168 -5.83 -8.94 19.10
CA GLN A 168 -6.23 -10.15 18.35
C GLN A 168 -6.42 -9.80 16.89
N PHE A 169 -5.63 -10.40 16.00
CA PHE A 169 -5.31 -9.71 14.74
C PHE A 169 -6.21 -10.08 13.57
N VAL A 170 -6.58 -11.36 13.35
CA VAL A 170 -7.31 -11.72 12.12
C VAL A 170 -8.82 -11.80 12.36
N SER A 171 -9.26 -12.58 13.35
CA SER A 171 -10.70 -12.75 13.64
C SER A 171 -11.37 -11.42 14.01
N LYS A 172 -10.73 -10.59 14.85
CA LYS A 172 -11.29 -9.26 15.18
C LYS A 172 -11.33 -8.33 13.98
N ARG A 173 -10.32 -8.33 13.10
CA ARG A 173 -10.35 -7.51 11.88
C ARG A 173 -11.50 -7.91 10.95
N VAL A 174 -11.73 -9.21 10.79
CA VAL A 174 -12.85 -9.72 9.99
C VAL A 174 -14.19 -9.33 10.63
N LEU A 175 -14.32 -9.48 11.94
CA LEU A 175 -15.51 -9.06 12.68
C LEU A 175 -15.75 -7.55 12.56
N GLU A 176 -14.73 -6.71 12.77
CA GLU A 176 -14.84 -5.25 12.63
C GLU A 176 -15.26 -4.84 11.21
N ILE A 177 -14.72 -5.51 10.18
CA ILE A 177 -15.14 -5.29 8.79
C ILE A 177 -16.59 -5.72 8.59
N GLN A 178 -17.00 -6.87 9.13
CA GLN A 178 -18.36 -7.40 9.01
C GLN A 178 -19.37 -6.55 9.78
N ASP A 179 -18.99 -5.99 10.94
CA ASP A 179 -19.76 -5.04 11.73
C ASP A 179 -19.95 -3.71 10.97
N CYS A 180 -18.93 -3.29 10.23
CA CYS A 180 -18.99 -2.07 9.43
C CYS A 180 -19.65 -2.28 8.06
N THR A 181 -19.57 -3.48 7.49
CA THR A 181 -20.07 -3.78 6.14
C THR A 181 -20.47 -5.25 6.06
N SER A 182 -21.74 -5.52 5.75
CA SER A 182 -22.15 -6.89 5.49
C SER A 182 -21.67 -7.35 4.10
N PRO A 183 -21.16 -8.60 3.94
CA PRO A 183 -20.62 -9.08 2.66
C PRO A 183 -21.59 -8.99 1.47
N ASP A 184 -22.90 -9.07 1.69
CA ASP A 184 -23.92 -8.87 0.65
C ASP A 184 -23.88 -7.46 0.02
N ARG A 185 -23.31 -6.49 0.74
CA ARG A 185 -23.11 -5.12 0.28
C ARG A 185 -21.87 -4.93 -0.58
N TRP A 186 -20.96 -5.91 -0.63
CA TRP A 186 -19.76 -5.82 -1.46
C TRP A 186 -20.14 -6.01 -2.93
N LYS A 187 -19.75 -5.05 -3.77
CA LYS A 187 -20.02 -5.03 -5.21
C LYS A 187 -18.77 -4.57 -5.95
N PHE A 188 -18.62 -5.06 -7.17
CA PHE A 188 -17.58 -4.62 -8.09
C PHE A 188 -17.91 -3.22 -8.62
N CYS A 189 -16.93 -2.32 -8.58
CA CYS A 189 -16.98 -1.05 -9.29
C CYS A 189 -16.23 -1.21 -10.62
N PRO A 190 -16.88 -1.05 -11.79
CA PRO A 190 -16.20 -1.09 -13.07
C PRO A 190 -15.04 -0.08 -13.14
N GLY A 191 -13.89 -0.49 -13.68
CA GLY A 191 -12.68 0.33 -13.67
C GLY A 191 -12.84 1.71 -14.31
N LEU A 192 -13.62 1.83 -15.40
CA LEU A 192 -13.92 3.11 -16.05
C LEU A 192 -14.78 4.05 -15.19
N GLU A 193 -15.55 3.48 -14.27
CA GLU A 193 -16.42 4.20 -13.34
C GLU A 193 -15.76 4.37 -11.95
N ASN A 194 -14.57 3.80 -11.72
CA ASN A 194 -13.85 3.97 -10.47
C ASN A 194 -13.10 5.32 -10.45
N PRO A 195 -13.50 6.31 -9.63
CA PRO A 195 -12.81 7.60 -9.60
C PRO A 195 -11.34 7.48 -9.21
N ALA A 196 -10.96 6.46 -8.42
CA ALA A 196 -9.57 6.22 -8.03
C ALA A 196 -8.70 5.77 -9.21
N ASP A 197 -9.26 5.04 -10.19
CA ASP A 197 -8.53 4.57 -11.37
C ASP A 197 -8.12 5.72 -12.30
N LYS A 198 -8.88 6.82 -12.31
CA LYS A 198 -8.62 7.97 -13.19
C LYS A 198 -7.29 8.65 -12.85
N LEU A 199 -6.98 8.77 -11.57
CA LEU A 199 -5.70 9.31 -11.12
C LEU A 199 -4.54 8.33 -11.33
N THR A 200 -4.76 7.03 -11.08
CA THR A 200 -3.69 6.03 -11.24
C THR A 200 -3.34 5.74 -12.70
N ARG A 201 -4.24 6.03 -13.64
CA ARG A 201 -4.00 5.90 -15.10
C ARG A 201 -3.43 7.17 -15.76
N GLY A 202 -3.33 8.28 -15.04
CA GLY A 202 -2.75 9.53 -15.56
C GLY A 202 -3.71 10.41 -16.36
N GLU A 203 -4.91 10.67 -15.84
CA GLU A 203 -5.88 11.58 -16.47
C GLU A 203 -5.45 13.06 -16.39
N ASN A 204 -5.77 13.85 -17.42
CA ASN A 204 -5.40 15.27 -17.45
C ASN A 204 -6.36 16.15 -16.62
N SER A 205 -5.88 17.30 -16.14
CA SER A 205 -6.65 18.21 -15.28
C SER A 205 -7.89 18.80 -15.95
N HIS A 206 -7.85 19.09 -17.26
CA HIS A 206 -8.98 19.64 -18.02
C HIS A 206 -10.11 18.63 -18.23
N THR A 207 -9.78 17.36 -18.45
CA THR A 207 -10.72 16.24 -18.49
C THR A 207 -11.33 16.08 -17.11
N LEU A 208 -10.50 16.02 -16.07
CA LEU A 208 -10.97 15.87 -14.70
C LEU A 208 -11.93 16.99 -14.30
N LEU A 209 -11.69 18.24 -14.70
CA LEU A 209 -12.59 19.37 -14.41
C LEU A 209 -14.03 19.15 -14.90
N ASN A 210 -14.22 18.41 -16.00
CA ASN A 210 -15.55 18.14 -16.57
C ASN A 210 -16.03 16.70 -16.31
N ASP A 211 -15.27 15.91 -15.53
CA ASP A 211 -15.54 14.50 -15.30
C ASP A 211 -16.56 14.28 -14.18
N SER A 212 -17.80 14.00 -14.55
CA SER A 212 -18.86 13.77 -13.57
C SER A 212 -18.56 12.59 -12.64
N VAL A 213 -17.91 11.52 -13.09
CA VAL A 213 -17.57 10.38 -12.22
C VAL A 213 -16.55 10.80 -11.17
N TRP A 214 -15.58 11.65 -11.52
CA TRP A 214 -14.64 12.23 -10.56
C TRP A 214 -15.34 13.14 -9.54
N TRP A 215 -16.12 14.10 -10.01
CA TRP A 215 -16.76 15.09 -9.13
C TRP A 215 -17.90 14.52 -8.30
N GLN A 216 -18.66 13.61 -8.87
CA GLN A 216 -19.98 13.20 -8.36
C GLN A 216 -20.04 11.73 -7.96
N GLY A 217 -19.05 10.93 -8.35
CA GLY A 217 -19.09 9.48 -8.27
C GLY A 217 -19.94 8.86 -9.40
N PRO A 218 -19.90 7.53 -9.55
CA PRO A 218 -20.79 6.81 -10.46
C PRO A 218 -22.27 7.16 -10.27
N VAL A 219 -22.99 7.40 -11.38
CA VAL A 219 -24.42 7.78 -11.34
C VAL A 219 -25.27 6.71 -10.66
N TRP A 220 -24.93 5.43 -10.86
CA TRP A 220 -25.67 4.31 -10.29
C TRP A 220 -25.60 4.26 -8.75
N LEU A 221 -24.57 4.82 -8.10
CA LEU A 221 -24.48 4.88 -6.64
C LEU A 221 -25.63 5.70 -6.03
N ARG A 222 -26.08 6.74 -6.73
CA ARG A 222 -27.19 7.60 -6.31
C ARG A 222 -28.56 6.99 -6.65
N GLY A 223 -28.58 6.01 -7.55
CA GLY A 223 -29.78 5.31 -7.97
C GLY A 223 -30.20 4.19 -7.01
N SER A 224 -31.23 3.47 -7.38
CA SER A 224 -31.67 2.29 -6.62
C SER A 224 -30.60 1.19 -6.67
N ARG A 225 -30.41 0.43 -5.58
CA ARG A 225 -29.43 -0.68 -5.52
C ARG A 225 -29.62 -1.74 -6.60
N ASN A 226 -30.82 -1.85 -7.17
CA ASN A 226 -31.11 -2.78 -8.25
C ASN A 226 -30.40 -2.42 -9.56
N GLN A 227 -30.00 -1.15 -9.71
CA GLN A 227 -29.27 -0.62 -10.85
C GLN A 227 -27.74 -0.73 -10.68
N TRP A 228 -27.26 -1.16 -9.51
CA TRP A 228 -25.83 -1.28 -9.26
C TRP A 228 -25.23 -2.45 -10.08
N PRO A 229 -23.96 -2.36 -10.48
CA PRO A 229 -23.26 -3.42 -11.18
C PRO A 229 -23.37 -4.76 -10.43
N ARG A 230 -23.88 -5.79 -11.11
CA ARG A 230 -24.00 -7.13 -10.53
C ARG A 230 -22.68 -7.87 -10.67
N GLN A 231 -22.30 -8.57 -9.60
CA GLN A 231 -21.07 -9.35 -9.55
C GLN A 231 -21.37 -10.84 -9.65
N LYS A 232 -20.65 -11.55 -10.52
CA LYS A 232 -20.51 -13.01 -10.44
C LYS A 232 -19.26 -13.27 -9.60
N PHE A 233 -19.44 -13.51 -8.30
CA PHE A 233 -18.34 -14.07 -7.50
C PHE A 233 -18.23 -15.55 -7.83
N GLU A 234 -17.23 -15.94 -8.62
CA GLU A 234 -16.72 -17.30 -8.52
C GLU A 234 -16.04 -17.41 -7.15
N ARG A 235 -16.52 -18.32 -6.29
CA ARG A 235 -15.87 -18.55 -5.00
C ARG A 235 -14.43 -19.01 -5.28
N GLY A 236 -13.47 -18.35 -4.66
CA GLY A 236 -12.04 -18.60 -4.85
C GLY A 236 -11.65 -20.05 -4.55
N THR A 237 -10.61 -20.47 -5.27
CA THR A 237 -9.90 -21.75 -5.29
C THR A 237 -9.22 -22.09 -3.96
N ASP A 238 -8.60 -23.28 -3.90
CA ASP A 238 -8.10 -23.96 -2.69
C ASP A 238 -7.10 -23.16 -1.80
N GLU A 239 -6.52 -22.05 -2.27
CA GLU A 239 -5.66 -21.15 -1.48
C GLU A 239 -6.38 -20.52 -0.27
N GLN A 240 -7.67 -20.17 -0.40
CA GLN A 240 -8.46 -19.63 0.72
C GLN A 240 -8.78 -20.69 1.80
N LYS A 241 -8.72 -21.99 1.46
CA LYS A 241 -8.86 -23.09 2.44
C LYS A 241 -7.56 -23.31 3.22
N LEU A 242 -6.40 -23.11 2.59
CA LEU A 242 -5.08 -23.27 3.20
C LEU A 242 -4.83 -22.23 4.32
N GLU A 243 -5.22 -20.97 4.12
CA GLU A 243 -5.09 -19.93 5.15
C GLU A 243 -5.98 -20.18 6.39
N LYS A 244 -7.15 -20.81 6.21
CA LYS A 244 -8.02 -21.18 7.34
C LYS A 244 -7.48 -22.33 8.19
N LEU A 245 -6.57 -23.14 7.66
CA LEU A 245 -6.05 -24.35 8.31
C LEU A 245 -4.71 -24.15 9.05
N ASN A 246 -3.93 -23.12 8.73
CA ASN A 246 -2.60 -22.91 9.30
C ASN A 246 -2.56 -22.00 10.55
N THR A 247 -3.43 -22.25 11.53
CA THR A 247 -3.22 -21.65 12.88
C THR A 247 -2.64 -22.70 13.82
N SER A 248 -1.33 -22.93 13.72
CA SER A 248 -0.53 -23.58 14.76
C SER A 248 0.50 -22.59 15.28
N VAL A 249 0.37 -22.20 16.55
CA VAL A 249 1.33 -21.33 17.24
C VAL A 249 2.54 -22.18 17.64
N HIS A 250 3.69 -21.92 17.04
CA HIS A 250 4.98 -22.37 17.55
C HIS A 250 5.75 -21.17 18.10
N ALA A 251 5.91 -21.13 19.42
CA ALA A 251 6.87 -20.24 20.07
C ALA A 251 8.24 -20.92 20.02
N ILE A 252 9.17 -20.35 19.27
CA ILE A 252 10.57 -20.78 19.26
C ILE A 252 11.39 -19.70 19.95
N LEU A 253 12.09 -20.10 21.02
CA LEU A 253 13.17 -19.32 21.63
C LEU A 253 14.29 -19.18 20.59
N PRO A 254 14.80 -17.96 20.29
CA PRO A 254 15.88 -17.83 19.35
C PRO A 254 17.16 -18.35 20.02
N GLN A 255 17.52 -19.60 19.72
CA GLN A 255 18.91 -20.00 19.73
C GLN A 255 19.46 -19.60 18.36
N THR A 256 20.39 -18.64 18.35
CA THR A 256 21.09 -18.17 17.16
C THR A 256 21.96 -19.30 16.62
N GLU A 257 21.35 -20.21 15.86
CA GLU A 257 22.06 -21.09 14.95
C GLU A 257 21.52 -20.85 13.54
N MET A 258 22.41 -20.96 12.55
CA MET A 258 22.07 -20.90 11.13
C MET A 258 20.85 -21.78 10.86
N ILE A 259 19.73 -21.16 10.46
CA ILE A 259 18.46 -21.84 10.18
C ILE A 259 18.62 -22.90 9.06
N LEU A 260 19.67 -22.76 8.24
CA LEU A 260 19.99 -23.65 7.13
C LEU A 260 21.46 -24.04 7.16
N ASP A 261 21.75 -25.33 7.29
CA ASP A 261 23.08 -25.92 7.13
C ASP A 261 23.31 -26.24 5.64
N GLU A 262 24.10 -25.42 4.97
CA GLU A 262 24.45 -25.56 3.55
C GLU A 262 25.14 -26.89 3.23
N ASN A 263 25.83 -27.50 4.20
CA ASN A 263 26.54 -28.77 4.01
C ASN A 263 25.59 -29.97 3.88
N LYS A 264 24.31 -29.82 4.23
CA LYS A 264 23.28 -30.87 4.07
C LYS A 264 22.74 -30.95 2.65
N PHE A 265 23.12 -30.04 1.75
CA PHE A 265 22.60 -30.00 0.39
C PHE A 265 23.71 -30.25 -0.63
N SER A 266 23.54 -31.32 -1.41
CA SER A 266 24.53 -31.73 -2.41
C SER A 266 24.65 -30.79 -3.62
N ASN A 267 23.73 -29.84 -3.79
CA ASN A 267 23.85 -28.75 -4.75
C ASN A 267 22.86 -27.61 -4.47
N LEU A 268 23.23 -26.42 -4.96
CA LEU A 268 22.48 -25.17 -4.84
C LEU A 268 21.03 -25.28 -5.37
N ARG A 269 20.80 -26.07 -6.42
CA ARG A 269 19.47 -26.25 -7.00
C ARG A 269 18.52 -26.97 -6.05
N LYS A 270 19.04 -27.91 -5.24
CA LYS A 270 18.31 -28.64 -4.22
C LYS A 270 18.03 -27.77 -3.00
N LEU A 271 18.98 -26.91 -2.61
CA LEU A 271 18.78 -25.92 -1.56
C LEU A 271 17.64 -24.96 -1.94
N LEU A 272 17.73 -24.31 -3.10
CA LEU A 272 16.72 -23.34 -3.58
C LEU A 272 15.31 -23.94 -3.69
N ARG A 273 15.19 -25.21 -4.09
CA ARG A 273 13.88 -25.91 -4.16
C ARG A 273 13.24 -26.18 -2.80
N VAL A 274 14.05 -26.30 -1.75
CA VAL A 274 13.58 -26.64 -0.40
C VAL A 274 13.32 -25.37 0.41
N THR A 275 14.02 -24.27 0.11
CA THR A 275 13.96 -23.04 0.90
C THR A 275 13.18 -21.90 0.25
N ALA A 276 12.94 -21.93 -1.06
CA ALA A 276 12.09 -20.94 -1.72
C ALA A 276 10.64 -21.44 -1.77
N TRP A 277 9.74 -20.66 -1.15
CA TRP A 277 8.28 -20.80 -1.22
C TRP A 277 7.75 -20.12 -2.49
#